data_AF-D6U693-F1
#
_entry.id   AF-D6U693-F1
#
_cell.length_a   1.000
_cell.length_b   1.000
_cell.length_c   1.000
_cell.angle_alpha   90.00
_cell.angle_beta   90.00
_cell.angle_gamma   90.00
#
_symmetry.space_group_name_H-M   'P 1'
#
loop_
_entity.id
_entity.type
_entity.pdbx_description
1 polymer ?
#
loop_
_entity_poly.entity_id
_entity_poly.type
_entity_poly.pdbx_seq_one_letter_code
_entity_poly.pdbx_strand_id
1 'polypeptide(L)'
;MTTSSHVPVPCTRKPAILSQIEAWPYWSDIVAVAVKEYGLSEEEAQAILPEYQRFLALLAAEQRLGMHSVAVDKLWHAHVLHTRLYSLFCQEYLGRFIDHVPVCTTAYECETGPDTNPLPVPPPQPPKPPEKAIYLSAPTQARFWLAYHRFFGEAPSPAIWNLPDAESAAVPA
;
A
#
# COMPACT_ATOMS: atom_id res chain seq x y z
N MET A 1 18.89 -10.48 -36.24
CA MET A 1 18.05 -11.24 -35.30
C MET A 1 18.41 -10.77 -33.90
N THR A 2 17.72 -9.78 -33.37
CA THR A 2 17.94 -9.24 -32.02
C THR A 2 17.20 -10.11 -31.02
N THR A 3 17.93 -10.93 -30.27
CA THR A 3 17.38 -11.69 -29.15
C THR A 3 17.10 -10.72 -28.01
N SER A 4 15.82 -10.43 -27.79
CA SER A 4 15.34 -9.73 -26.60
C SER A 4 15.60 -10.62 -25.38
N SER A 5 16.55 -10.21 -24.54
CA SER A 5 16.90 -10.88 -23.29
C SER A 5 15.80 -10.58 -22.27
N HIS A 6 14.80 -11.45 -22.19
CA HIS A 6 13.81 -11.42 -21.13
C HIS A 6 14.49 -11.89 -19.83
N VAL A 7 14.74 -10.97 -18.91
CA VAL A 7 15.25 -11.30 -17.57
C VAL A 7 14.10 -12.00 -16.82
N PRO A 8 14.25 -13.26 -16.38
CA PRO A 8 13.20 -13.94 -15.65
C PRO A 8 13.02 -13.26 -14.28
N VAL A 9 11.80 -12.81 -14.00
CA VAL A 9 11.40 -12.36 -12.66
C VAL A 9 11.53 -13.56 -11.71
N PRO A 10 12.39 -13.53 -10.68
CA PRO A 10 12.59 -14.69 -9.84
C PRO A 10 11.32 -14.94 -9.05
N CYS A 11 10.77 -16.15 -9.17
CA CYS A 11 9.69 -16.65 -8.33
C CYS A 11 10.24 -16.88 -6.91
N THR A 12 10.43 -15.81 -6.14
CA THR A 12 11.04 -15.85 -4.81
C THR A 12 10.11 -16.51 -3.79
N ARG A 13 10.64 -17.51 -3.09
CA ARG A 13 10.01 -18.16 -1.93
C ARG A 13 9.70 -17.10 -0.86
N LYS A 14 8.50 -17.14 -0.27
CA LYS A 14 7.92 -16.13 0.64
C LYS A 14 8.85 -15.52 1.72
N PRO A 15 9.70 -16.25 2.46
CA PRO A 15 10.58 -15.61 3.45
C PRO A 15 11.75 -14.84 2.80
N ALA A 16 12.10 -15.13 1.54
CA ALA A 16 13.22 -14.47 0.87
C ALA A 16 12.90 -13.05 0.40
N ILE A 17 11.62 -12.69 0.18
CA ILE A 17 11.26 -11.37 -0.35
C ILE A 17 11.37 -10.28 0.73
N LEU A 18 10.97 -10.57 1.98
CA LEU A 18 11.07 -9.60 3.07
C LEU A 18 12.53 -9.18 3.30
N SER A 19 13.45 -10.14 3.42
CA SER A 19 14.87 -9.83 3.62
C SER A 19 15.49 -9.05 2.46
N GLN A 20 15.03 -9.26 1.22
CA GLN A 20 15.45 -8.48 0.06
C GLN A 20 14.94 -7.03 0.13
N ILE A 21 13.68 -6.85 0.54
CA ILE A 21 13.07 -5.53 0.76
C ILE A 21 13.80 -4.80 1.90
N GLU A 22 14.04 -5.46 3.03
CA GLU A 22 14.76 -4.90 4.18
C GLU A 22 16.19 -4.45 3.82
N ALA A 23 16.86 -5.18 2.93
CA ALA A 23 18.21 -4.85 2.46
C ALA A 23 18.27 -3.73 1.41
N TRP A 24 17.14 -3.16 0.99
CA TRP A 24 17.13 -2.07 0.01
C TRP A 24 17.86 -0.83 0.57
N PRO A 25 18.86 -0.28 -0.14
CA PRO A 25 19.80 0.67 0.47
C PRO A 25 19.25 2.09 0.68
N TYR A 26 18.04 2.38 0.18
CA TYR A 26 17.49 3.74 0.14
C TYR A 26 16.42 4.01 1.22
N TRP A 27 16.28 3.13 2.22
CA TRP A 27 15.29 3.36 3.29
C TRP A 27 15.51 4.66 4.06
N SER A 28 16.77 5.09 4.22
CA SER A 28 17.08 6.38 4.84
C SER A 28 16.52 7.57 4.07
N ASP A 29 16.51 7.51 2.73
CA ASP A 29 15.94 8.57 1.90
C ASP A 29 14.42 8.66 2.10
N ILE A 30 13.74 7.51 2.22
CA ILE A 30 12.30 7.45 2.45
C ILE A 30 11.94 7.97 3.84
N VAL A 31 12.71 7.60 4.87
CA VAL A 31 12.56 8.13 6.23
C VAL A 31 12.75 9.65 6.24
N ALA A 32 13.76 10.17 5.55
CA ALA A 32 14.00 11.61 5.48
C ALA A 32 12.82 12.36 4.84
N VAL A 33 12.21 11.80 3.78
CA VAL A 33 10.98 12.37 3.18
C VAL A 33 9.80 12.31 4.15
N ALA A 34 9.64 11.21 4.89
CA ALA A 34 8.55 11.07 5.86
C ALA A 34 8.65 12.09 7.00
N VAL A 35 9.85 12.31 7.53
CA VAL A 35 10.12 13.33 8.54
C VAL A 35 9.78 14.73 8.00
N LYS A 36 10.26 15.03 6.78
CA LYS A 36 10.10 16.36 6.17
C LYS A 36 8.67 16.68 5.77
N GLU A 37 7.96 15.76 5.11
CA GLU A 37 6.68 16.03 4.45
C GLU A 37 5.47 15.60 5.29
N TYR A 38 5.63 14.63 6.20
CA TYR A 38 4.54 14.08 7.01
C TYR A 38 4.70 14.34 8.52
N GLY A 39 5.77 15.02 8.92
CA GLY A 39 6.00 15.48 10.29
C GLY A 39 6.22 14.35 11.31
N LEU A 40 6.65 13.17 10.85
CA LEU A 40 7.09 12.11 11.76
C LEU A 40 8.40 12.52 12.43
N SER A 41 8.62 12.07 13.66
CA SER A 41 9.97 12.01 14.21
C SER A 41 10.77 10.90 13.51
N GLU A 42 12.11 10.98 13.56
CA GLU A 42 12.96 9.93 13.00
C GLU A 42 12.74 8.59 13.74
N GLU A 43 12.55 8.64 15.06
CA GLU A 43 12.24 7.48 15.89
C GLU A 43 10.90 6.84 15.52
N GLU A 44 9.86 7.66 15.28
CA GLU A 44 8.55 7.17 14.83
C GLU A 44 8.67 6.51 13.46
N ALA A 45 9.34 7.15 12.51
CA ALA A 45 9.53 6.60 11.17
C ALA A 45 10.29 5.26 11.21
N GLN A 46 11.33 5.15 12.03
CA GLN A 46 12.08 3.91 12.21
C GLN A 46 11.27 2.82 12.91
N ALA A 47 10.38 3.17 13.85
CA ALA A 47 9.49 2.20 14.49
C ALA A 47 8.43 1.65 13.53
N ILE A 48 7.97 2.44 12.55
CA ILE A 48 6.95 2.06 11.57
C ILE A 48 7.56 1.31 10.37
N LEU A 49 8.81 1.62 10.00
CA LEU A 49 9.47 1.10 8.80
C LEU A 49 9.40 -0.43 8.64
N PRO A 50 9.63 -1.26 9.68
CA PRO A 50 9.49 -2.71 9.55
C PRO A 50 8.10 -3.16 9.10
N GLU A 51 7.04 -2.52 9.60
CA GLU A 51 5.67 -2.84 9.22
C GLU A 51 5.34 -2.38 7.79
N TYR A 52 5.95 -1.28 7.34
CA TYR A 52 5.87 -0.87 5.94
C TYR A 52 6.57 -1.87 5.00
N GLN A 53 7.75 -2.36 5.37
CA GLN A 53 8.47 -3.39 4.61
C GLN A 53 7.68 -4.70 4.55
N ARG A 54 7.07 -5.11 5.65
CA ARG A 54 6.14 -6.27 5.69
C ARG A 54 4.93 -6.07 4.79
N PHE A 55 4.34 -4.88 4.77
CA PHE A 55 3.26 -4.54 3.86
C PHE A 55 3.67 -4.70 2.39
N LEU A 56 4.86 -4.22 2.01
CA LEU A 56 5.38 -4.38 0.66
C LEU A 56 5.62 -5.86 0.30
N ALA A 57 6.14 -6.66 1.24
CA ALA A 57 6.30 -8.10 1.06
C ALA A 57 4.95 -8.81 0.84
N LEU A 58 3.90 -8.39 1.56
CA LEU A 58 2.54 -8.88 1.35
C LEU A 58 2.01 -8.51 -0.04
N LEU A 59 2.23 -7.28 -0.51
CA LEU A 59 1.82 -6.84 -1.85
C LEU A 59 2.52 -7.58 -2.99
N ALA A 60 3.73 -8.09 -2.76
CA ALA A 60 4.44 -8.98 -3.70
C ALA A 60 3.80 -10.37 -3.78
N ALA A 61 3.20 -10.85 -2.68
CA ALA A 61 2.65 -12.20 -2.56
C ALA A 61 1.15 -12.31 -2.85
N GLU A 62 0.38 -11.28 -2.51
CA GLU A 62 -1.07 -11.25 -2.66
C GLU A 62 -1.52 -9.97 -3.35
N GLN A 63 -2.28 -10.13 -4.42
CA GLN A 63 -2.89 -8.99 -5.11
C GLN A 63 -4.12 -8.52 -4.31
N ARG A 64 -4.34 -7.19 -4.29
CA ARG A 64 -5.52 -6.53 -3.72
C ARG A 64 -5.59 -6.51 -2.18
N LEU A 65 -4.46 -6.27 -1.51
CA LEU A 65 -4.45 -5.86 -0.11
C LEU A 65 -4.52 -4.33 -0.01
N GLY A 66 -5.39 -3.83 0.87
CA GLY A 66 -5.55 -2.40 1.15
C GLY A 66 -4.65 -1.93 2.29
N MET A 67 -4.45 -0.62 2.37
CA MET A 67 -3.79 0.01 3.52
C MET A 67 -4.79 0.20 4.67
N HIS A 68 -4.43 -0.23 5.87
CA HIS A 68 -5.27 -0.14 7.07
C HIS A 68 -4.60 0.62 8.24
N SER A 69 -3.36 1.08 8.08
CA SER A 69 -2.63 1.84 9.09
C SER A 69 -2.32 3.24 8.57
N VAL A 70 -2.79 4.27 9.28
CA VAL A 70 -2.43 5.67 8.99
C VAL A 70 -0.92 5.89 9.11
N ALA A 71 -0.28 5.23 10.08
CA ALA A 71 1.15 5.35 10.30
C ALA A 71 1.95 4.78 9.12
N VAL A 72 1.62 3.56 8.67
CA VAL A 72 2.27 2.93 7.52
C VAL A 72 1.94 3.68 6.22
N ASP A 73 0.73 4.21 6.08
CA ASP A 73 0.32 5.01 4.93
C ASP A 73 1.17 6.27 4.74
N LYS A 74 1.59 6.94 5.83
CA LYS A 74 2.51 8.09 5.74
C LYS A 74 3.87 7.70 5.14
N LEU A 75 4.43 6.55 5.53
CA LEU A 75 5.68 6.06 4.93
C LEU A 75 5.48 5.67 3.46
N TRP A 76 4.34 5.07 3.12
CA TRP A 76 4.03 4.75 1.74
C TRP A 76 3.93 6.01 0.89
N HIS A 77 3.25 7.05 1.38
CA HIS A 77 3.21 8.32 0.69
C HIS A 77 4.60 8.95 0.52
N ALA A 78 5.44 8.94 1.57
CA ALA A 78 6.81 9.42 1.48
C ALA A 78 7.60 8.68 0.39
N HIS A 79 7.40 7.36 0.28
CA HIS A 79 8.00 6.56 -0.78
C HIS A 79 7.50 7.00 -2.16
N VAL A 80 6.19 7.17 -2.34
CA VAL A 80 5.57 7.65 -3.60
C VAL A 80 6.10 9.03 -4.01
N LEU A 81 6.27 9.96 -3.06
CA LEU A 81 6.85 11.28 -3.32
C LEU A 81 8.28 11.19 -3.87
N HIS A 82 9.04 10.16 -3.47
CA HIS A 82 10.32 9.83 -4.09
C HIS A 82 10.14 9.03 -5.40
N THR A 83 9.35 9.59 -6.33
CA THR A 83 8.82 8.96 -7.56
C THR A 83 9.78 8.04 -8.30
N ARG A 84 11.05 8.46 -8.50
CA ARG A 84 12.08 7.63 -9.17
C ARG A 84 12.37 6.34 -8.39
N LEU A 85 12.66 6.44 -7.09
CA LEU A 85 12.98 5.29 -6.26
C LEU A 85 11.76 4.37 -6.11
N TYR A 86 10.56 4.94 -5.95
CA TYR A 86 9.33 4.18 -5.91
C TYR A 86 9.11 3.35 -7.18
N SER A 87 9.28 3.98 -8.35
CA SER A 87 9.12 3.28 -9.63
C SER A 87 10.11 2.12 -9.81
N LEU A 88 11.37 2.29 -9.38
CA LEU A 88 12.40 1.27 -9.43
C LEU A 88 12.10 0.14 -8.45
N PHE A 89 11.76 0.48 -7.21
CA PHE A 89 11.41 -0.49 -6.18
C PHE A 89 10.24 -1.37 -6.62
N CYS A 90 9.17 -0.76 -7.14
CA CYS A 90 8.00 -1.48 -7.63
C CYS A 90 8.35 -2.47 -8.75
N GLN A 91 9.22 -2.07 -9.69
CA GLN A 91 9.64 -2.95 -10.79
C GLN A 91 10.51 -4.11 -10.29
N GLU A 92 11.46 -3.82 -9.40
CA GLU A 92 12.45 -4.78 -8.94
C GLU A 92 11.88 -5.80 -7.94
N TYR A 93 11.13 -5.33 -6.93
CA TYR A 93 10.69 -6.17 -5.82
C TYR A 93 9.23 -6.63 -5.95
N LEU A 94 8.37 -5.84 -6.58
CA LEU A 94 6.93 -6.13 -6.68
C LEU A 94 6.53 -6.64 -8.08
N GLY A 95 7.41 -6.51 -9.07
CA GLY A 95 7.17 -6.88 -10.47
C GLY A 95 6.10 -6.05 -11.19
N ARG A 96 5.56 -5.00 -10.54
CA ARG A 96 4.52 -4.12 -11.07
C ARG A 96 4.48 -2.81 -10.27
N PHE A 97 4.04 -1.74 -10.94
CA PHE A 97 3.72 -0.50 -10.24
C PHE A 97 2.49 -0.70 -9.35
N ILE A 98 2.52 -0.13 -8.15
CA ILE A 98 1.38 -0.13 -7.23
C ILE A 98 0.86 1.31 -7.18
N ASP A 99 -0.32 1.53 -7.75
CA ASP A 99 -0.99 2.82 -7.63
C ASP A 99 -1.44 3.02 -6.18
N HIS A 100 -1.11 4.19 -5.62
CA HIS A 100 -1.70 4.65 -4.37
C HIS A 100 -2.90 5.53 -4.69
N VAL A 101 -4.05 5.21 -4.10
CA VAL A 101 -5.26 6.03 -4.19
C VAL A 101 -5.51 6.64 -2.82
N PRO A 102 -5.30 7.97 -2.64
CA PRO A 102 -5.52 8.62 -1.37
C PRO A 102 -6.97 8.45 -0.90
N VAL A 103 -7.14 8.08 0.36
CA VAL A 103 -8.46 8.10 0.99
C VAL A 103 -8.79 9.56 1.28
N CYS A 104 -9.55 10.23 0.41
CA CYS A 104 -10.03 11.57 0.76
C CYS A 104 -11.06 11.43 1.90
N THR A 105 -10.67 11.81 3.10
CA THR A 105 -11.52 11.81 4.30
C THR A 105 -12.50 12.98 4.33
N THR A 106 -12.30 13.98 3.47
CA THR A 106 -13.20 15.13 3.35
C THR A 106 -14.17 14.93 2.18
N ALA A 107 -15.47 15.04 2.48
CA ALA A 107 -16.51 15.25 1.49
C ALA A 107 -16.50 16.72 0.99
N TYR A 108 -15.33 17.26 0.65
CA TYR A 108 -15.20 18.61 0.10
C TYR A 108 -15.04 18.54 -1.42
N GLU A 109 -16.17 18.75 -2.09
CA GLU A 109 -16.37 19.46 -3.36
C GLU A 109 -15.45 19.08 -4.53
N CYS A 110 -15.84 18.05 -5.27
CA CYS A 110 -15.46 17.91 -6.68
C CYS A 110 -16.39 18.72 -7.61
N GLU A 111 -16.83 19.93 -7.23
CA GLU A 111 -17.55 20.85 -8.12
C GLU A 111 -17.23 22.27 -7.62
N THR A 112 -16.28 23.01 -8.18
CA THR A 112 -16.58 24.02 -9.22
C THR A 112 -15.28 24.75 -9.57
N GLY A 113 -14.59 24.33 -10.63
CA GLY A 113 -13.68 25.21 -11.38
C GLY A 113 -14.47 25.93 -12.47
N PRO A 114 -14.34 27.25 -12.65
CA PRO A 114 -15.08 27.96 -13.68
C PRO A 114 -14.26 27.91 -14.98
N ASP A 115 -14.34 26.81 -15.73
CA ASP A 115 -13.96 26.83 -17.14
C ASP A 115 -14.79 25.80 -17.92
N THR A 116 -15.61 26.35 -18.81
CA THR A 116 -16.66 25.70 -19.59
C THR A 116 -16.09 24.97 -20.79
N ASN A 117 -16.22 23.64 -20.84
CA ASN A 117 -16.63 22.90 -22.05
C ASN A 117 -17.03 21.45 -21.70
N PRO A 118 -18.31 21.04 -21.75
CA PRO A 118 -18.69 19.66 -21.43
C PRO A 118 -18.27 18.71 -22.54
N LEU A 119 -17.37 17.77 -22.24
CA LEU A 119 -17.21 16.57 -23.06
C LEU A 119 -18.52 15.74 -23.03
N PRO A 120 -18.87 15.00 -24.09
CA PRO A 120 -20.04 14.13 -24.09
C PRO A 120 -19.94 13.11 -22.95
N VAL A 121 -20.89 13.14 -22.02
CA VAL A 121 -20.93 12.21 -20.89
C VAL A 121 -21.28 10.81 -21.44
N PRO A 122 -20.44 9.77 -21.21
CA PRO A 122 -20.79 8.41 -21.59
C PRO A 122 -22.08 7.96 -20.86
N PRO A 123 -22.84 6.99 -21.40
CA PRO A 123 -24.10 6.54 -20.80
C PRO A 123 -23.91 6.13 -19.35
N PRO A 124 -24.93 6.30 -18.48
CA PRO A 124 -24.83 6.04 -17.05
C PRO A 124 -24.41 4.59 -16.83
N GLN A 125 -23.17 4.40 -16.42
CA GLN A 125 -22.71 3.12 -15.89
C GLN A 125 -23.47 2.88 -14.57
N PRO A 126 -23.82 1.62 -14.23
CA PRO A 126 -24.34 1.32 -12.90
C PRO A 126 -23.39 1.93 -11.85
N PRO A 127 -23.90 2.47 -10.72
CA PRO A 127 -23.06 3.12 -9.74
C PRO A 127 -21.97 2.13 -9.33
N LYS A 128 -20.72 2.40 -9.72
CA LYS A 128 -19.58 1.69 -9.14
C LYS A 128 -19.72 1.93 -7.63
N PRO A 129 -19.75 0.88 -6.80
CA PRO A 129 -19.71 1.10 -5.36
C PRO A 129 -18.54 2.05 -5.07
N PRO A 130 -18.70 3.02 -4.15
CA PRO A 130 -17.65 3.99 -3.90
C PRO A 130 -16.39 3.20 -3.60
N GLU A 131 -15.35 3.40 -4.41
CA GLU A 131 -14.09 2.65 -4.36
C GLU A 131 -13.54 2.57 -2.93
N LYS A 132 -13.80 3.63 -2.13
CA LYS A 132 -13.52 3.77 -0.70
C LYS A 132 -14.21 2.75 0.22
N ALA A 133 -15.43 2.32 -0.07
CA ALA A 133 -16.17 1.35 0.76
C ALA A 133 -15.60 -0.07 0.65
N ILE A 134 -14.90 -0.39 -0.45
CA ILE A 134 -14.27 -1.70 -0.65
C ILE A 134 -13.02 -1.85 0.22
N TYR A 135 -12.23 -0.78 0.38
CA TYR A 135 -10.97 -0.83 1.14
C TYR A 135 -11.16 -0.83 2.66
N LEU A 136 -12.26 -0.26 3.18
CA LEU A 136 -12.46 -0.09 4.63
C LEU A 136 -13.46 -1.06 5.27
N SER A 137 -14.07 -1.96 4.49
CA SER A 137 -15.05 -2.91 5.04
C SER A 137 -14.41 -3.94 5.98
N ALA A 138 -15.14 -4.40 7.00
CA ALA A 138 -14.69 -5.44 7.94
C ALA A 138 -14.20 -6.74 7.24
N PRO A 139 -14.81 -7.20 6.13
CA PRO A 139 -14.26 -8.30 5.33
C PRO A 139 -12.85 -8.03 4.78
N THR A 140 -12.49 -6.79 4.47
CA THR A 140 -11.17 -6.43 3.91
C THR A 140 -10.10 -6.44 5.00
N GLN A 141 -10.42 -5.95 6.20
CA GLN A 141 -9.52 -6.00 7.37
C GLN A 141 -9.26 -7.44 7.81
N ALA A 142 -10.30 -8.29 7.85
CA ALA A 142 -10.16 -9.72 8.15
C ALA A 142 -9.23 -10.42 7.14
N ARG A 143 -9.38 -10.10 5.85
CA ARG A 143 -8.51 -10.63 4.79
C ARG A 143 -7.07 -10.19 4.95
N PHE A 144 -6.83 -8.91 5.25
CA PHE A 144 -5.50 -8.40 5.51
C PHE A 144 -4.86 -9.12 6.70
N TRP A 145 -5.58 -9.22 7.81
CA TRP A 145 -5.11 -9.91 9.02
C TRP A 145 -4.72 -11.37 8.71
N LEU A 146 -5.59 -12.10 8.00
CA LEU A 146 -5.33 -13.49 7.62
C LEU A 146 -4.13 -13.63 6.67
N ALA A 147 -4.00 -12.72 5.72
CA ALA A 147 -2.85 -12.69 4.81
C ALA A 147 -1.55 -12.48 5.58
N TYR A 148 -1.54 -11.49 6.49
CA TYR A 148 -0.42 -11.17 7.36
C TYR A 148 -0.02 -12.39 8.21
N HIS A 149 -0.97 -12.94 8.96
CA HIS A 149 -0.73 -14.10 9.82
C HIS A 149 -0.24 -15.33 9.03
N ARG A 150 -0.81 -15.61 7.86
CA ARG A 150 -0.37 -16.73 7.01
C ARG A 150 1.00 -16.51 6.39
N PHE A 151 1.41 -15.26 6.18
CA PHE A 151 2.68 -14.95 5.54
C PHE A 151 3.83 -14.93 6.56
N PHE A 152 3.63 -14.31 7.73
CA PHE A 152 4.67 -14.13 8.74
C PHE A 152 4.60 -15.13 9.91
N GLY A 153 3.47 -15.80 10.11
CA GLY A 153 3.26 -16.68 11.26
C GLY A 153 3.03 -15.95 12.58
N GLU A 154 2.82 -14.63 12.53
CA GLU A 154 2.55 -13.75 13.66
C GLU A 154 1.40 -12.78 13.33
N ALA A 155 0.73 -12.25 14.36
CA ALA A 155 -0.32 -11.26 14.17
C ALA A 155 0.28 -9.86 13.88
N PRO A 156 -0.39 -9.01 13.08
CA PRO A 156 0.02 -7.63 12.88
C PRO A 156 0.00 -6.87 14.21
N SER A 157 1.01 -6.01 14.45
CA SER A 157 1.10 -5.22 15.68
C SER A 157 -0.14 -4.33 15.87
N PRO A 158 -0.92 -4.50 16.96
CA PRO A 158 -2.12 -3.68 17.20
C PRO A 158 -1.80 -2.18 17.33
N ALA A 159 -0.62 -1.85 17.85
CA ALA A 159 -0.18 -0.47 18.04
C ALA A 159 0.04 0.28 16.71
N ILE A 160 0.41 -0.43 15.64
CA ILE A 160 0.68 0.17 14.33
C ILE A 160 -0.51 0.01 13.40
N TRP A 161 -1.13 -1.17 13.39
CA TRP A 161 -2.17 -1.50 12.43
C TRP A 161 -3.59 -1.12 12.89
N ASN A 162 -3.82 -1.00 14.20
CA ASN A 162 -5.13 -0.72 14.79
C ASN A 162 -6.25 -1.61 14.20
N LEU A 163 -5.93 -2.88 13.95
CA LEU A 163 -6.86 -3.86 13.38
C LEU A 163 -7.62 -4.59 14.50
N PRO A 164 -8.89 -4.95 14.26
CA PRO A 164 -9.64 -5.83 15.16
C PRO A 164 -9.00 -7.23 15.21
N ASP A 165 -9.08 -7.90 16.36
CA ASP A 165 -8.62 -9.27 16.52
C ASP A 165 -9.36 -10.22 15.57
N ALA A 166 -8.71 -11.31 15.15
CA ALA A 166 -9.24 -12.26 14.16
C ALA A 166 -10.65 -12.79 14.48
N GLU A 167 -10.97 -13.03 15.76
CA GLU A 167 -12.31 -13.45 16.20
C GLU A 167 -13.37 -12.34 16.06
N SER A 168 -12.98 -11.08 16.20
CA SER A 168 -13.88 -9.93 16.03
C SER A 168 -14.04 -9.48 14.57
N ALA A 169 -13.11 -9.87 13.70
CA ALA A 169 -13.15 -9.61 12.26
C ALA A 169 -13.95 -10.67 11.48
N ALA A 170 -14.22 -11.83 12.09
CA ALA A 170 -15.13 -12.83 11.56
C ALA A 170 -16.58 -12.34 11.69
N VAL A 171 -17.18 -11.92 10.58
CA VAL A 171 -18.61 -11.57 10.53
C VAL A 171 -19.41 -12.83 10.90
N PRO A 172 -20.40 -12.76 11.83
CA PRO A 172 -21.31 -13.88 12.05
C PRO A 172 -22.10 -14.18 10.76
N ALA A 173 -22.28 -15.47 10.49
CA ALA A 173 -22.85 -16.02 9.26
C ALA A 173 -24.23 -15.45 8.87
#